data_AF-A0A3D1EQQ6-F1
#
_entry.id   AF-A0A3D1EQQ6-F1
#
_cell.length_a   1.000
_cell.length_b   1.000
_cell.length_c   1.000
_cell.angle_alpha   90.00
_cell.angle_beta   90.00
_cell.angle_gamma   90.00
#
_symmetry.space_group_name_H-M   'P 1'
#
loop_
_entity.id
_entity.type
_entity.pdbx_description
1 polymer ?
#
loop_
_entity_poly.entity_id
_entity_poly.type
_entity_poly.pdbx_seq_one_letter_code
_entity_poly.pdbx_strand_id
1 'polypeptide(L)'
;MTSPIEFPNVFKAYDVRAVYPEPLSESVAYRIGFGAGSFLKKSSPGKPVVVGRDMRPHSPALIRELQRGLLASGVRVIDVGLVDTPFLYWAVNELD
;
A
#
# COMPACT_ATOMS: atom_id res chain seq x y z
N MET A 1 -10.08 -10.93 27.25
CA MET A 1 -9.98 -9.51 26.84
C MET A 1 -8.74 -9.40 25.97
N THR A 2 -8.90 -9.26 24.66
CA THR A 2 -7.77 -9.01 23.76
C THR A 2 -7.34 -7.56 23.93
N SER A 3 -6.07 -7.33 24.26
CA SER A 3 -5.49 -5.97 24.27
C SER A 3 -5.80 -5.24 22.96
N PRO A 4 -5.95 -3.90 22.97
CA PRO A 4 -6.13 -3.15 21.74
C PRO A 4 -5.01 -3.50 20.78
N ILE A 5 -5.34 -3.81 19.52
CA ILE A 5 -4.34 -4.06 18.50
C ILE A 5 -3.65 -2.73 18.22
N GLU A 6 -2.49 -2.51 18.82
CA GLU A 6 -1.71 -1.30 18.61
C GLU A 6 -1.24 -1.24 17.15
N PHE A 7 -1.42 -0.08 16.52
CA PHE A 7 -0.91 0.19 15.18
C PHE A 7 0.23 1.21 15.32
N PRO A 8 1.42 0.95 14.76
CA PRO A 8 2.55 1.84 14.95
C PRO A 8 2.29 3.23 14.38
N ASN A 9 2.91 4.25 14.97
CA ASN A 9 2.74 5.64 14.55
C ASN A 9 3.51 5.97 13.25
N VAL A 10 3.01 5.44 12.14
CA VAL A 10 3.59 5.60 10.79
C VAL A 10 2.83 6.59 9.92
N PHE A 11 1.58 6.94 10.27
CA PHE A 11 0.81 7.96 9.56
C PHE A 11 1.33 9.36 9.91
N LYS A 12 1.68 10.15 8.90
CA LYS A 12 2.06 11.56 8.99
C LYS A 12 0.98 12.42 8.35
N ALA A 13 1.21 13.73 8.27
CA ALA A 13 0.21 14.68 7.80
C ALA A 13 -0.31 14.41 6.38
N TYR A 14 0.50 13.81 5.50
CA TYR A 14 0.16 13.59 4.10
C TYR A 14 0.47 12.18 3.56
N ASP A 15 1.20 11.34 4.29
CA ASP A 15 1.59 10.01 3.84
C ASP A 15 1.83 9.04 5.01
N VAL A 16 2.17 7.80 4.67
CA VAL A 16 2.76 6.83 5.61
C VAL A 16 4.28 6.93 5.50
N ARG A 17 4.96 7.23 6.61
CA ARG A 17 6.42 7.37 6.64
C ARG A 17 7.01 6.92 7.96
N ALA A 18 7.98 6.01 7.87
CA ALA A 18 8.73 5.48 8.99
C ALA A 18 9.99 4.74 8.51
N VAL A 19 10.87 4.38 9.45
CA VAL A 19 12.06 3.57 9.21
C VAL A 19 11.66 2.09 9.04
N TYR A 20 12.34 1.40 8.13
CA TYR A 20 12.27 -0.05 7.96
C TYR A 20 13.42 -0.72 8.74
N PRO A 21 13.22 -1.87 9.41
CA PRO A 21 12.00 -2.68 9.44
C PRO A 21 11.00 -2.29 10.53
N GLU A 22 11.39 -1.47 11.50
CA GLU A 22 10.52 -0.98 12.57
C GLU A 22 10.64 0.55 12.63
N PRO A 23 9.53 1.31 12.63
CA PRO A 23 8.15 0.86 12.78
C PRO A 23 7.38 0.50 11.49
N LEU A 24 8.01 0.56 10.32
CA LEU A 24 7.39 0.16 9.05
C LEU A 24 7.88 -1.22 8.61
N SER A 25 7.16 -2.27 9.04
CA SER A 25 7.43 -3.66 8.68
C SER A 25 6.54 -4.19 7.55
N GLU A 26 6.87 -5.38 7.06
CA GLU A 26 6.04 -6.21 6.18
C GLU A 26 4.60 -6.36 6.70
N SER A 27 4.44 -6.63 8.00
CA SER A 27 3.13 -6.80 8.62
C SER A 27 2.31 -5.51 8.60
N VAL A 28 2.97 -4.36 8.78
CA VAL A 28 2.36 -3.03 8.73
C VAL A 28 1.95 -2.71 7.29
N ALA A 29 2.81 -2.99 6.31
CA ALA A 29 2.49 -2.83 4.89
C ALA A 29 1.26 -3.66 4.46
N TYR A 30 1.17 -4.91 4.90
CA TYR A 30 -0.03 -5.74 4.67
C TYR A 30 -1.29 -5.11 5.26
N ARG A 31 -1.24 -4.67 6.53
CA ARG A 31 -2.40 -4.06 7.21
C ARG A 31 -2.81 -2.75 6.53
N ILE A 32 -1.86 -1.93 6.07
CA ILE A 32 -2.13 -0.72 5.29
C ILE A 32 -2.83 -1.09 3.99
N GLY A 33 -2.29 -2.06 3.24
CA GLY A 33 -2.88 -2.51 1.98
C GLY A 33 -4.31 -2.99 2.15
N PHE A 34 -4.56 -3.81 3.18
CA PHE A 34 -5.90 -4.31 3.47
C PHE A 34 -6.87 -3.18 3.87
N GLY A 35 -6.42 -2.24 4.71
CA GLY A 35 -7.21 -1.09 5.11
C GLY A 35 -7.54 -0.16 3.94
N ALA A 36 -6.54 0.19 3.15
CA ALA A 36 -6.68 1.05 1.97
C ALA A 36 -7.59 0.40 0.92
N GLY A 37 -7.38 -0.88 0.61
CA GLY A 37 -8.21 -1.61 -0.35
C GLY A 37 -9.65 -1.78 0.15
N SER A 38 -9.87 -1.98 1.45
CA SER A 38 -11.22 -2.04 2.03
C SER A 38 -11.96 -0.70 1.94
N PHE A 39 -11.23 0.41 2.07
CA PHE A 39 -11.78 1.75 1.86
C PHE A 39 -12.09 2.00 0.38
N LEU A 40 -11.12 1.77 -0.51
CA LEU A 40 -11.25 2.00 -1.96
C LEU A 40 -12.35 1.14 -2.59
N LYS A 41 -12.53 -0.10 -2.12
CA LYS A 41 -13.65 -0.95 -2.56
C LYS A 41 -15.01 -0.31 -2.33
N LYS A 42 -15.15 0.51 -1.29
CA LYS A 42 -16.40 1.20 -0.95
C LYS A 42 -16.51 2.57 -1.64
N SER A 43 -15.41 3.32 -1.71
CA SER A 43 -15.42 4.68 -2.26
C SER A 43 -15.27 4.75 -3.78
N SER A 44 -14.70 3.72 -4.41
CA SER A 44 -14.45 3.66 -5.87
C SER A 44 -14.60 2.22 -6.39
N PRO A 45 -15.83 1.67 -6.37
CA PRO A 45 -16.07 0.26 -6.71
C PRO A 45 -15.69 -0.07 -8.16
N GLY A 46 -15.04 -1.22 -8.37
CA GLY A 46 -14.64 -1.74 -9.69
C GLY A 46 -13.32 -1.20 -10.25
N LYS A 47 -12.83 -0.09 -9.69
CA LYS A 47 -11.53 0.52 -10.04
C LYS A 47 -10.35 -0.31 -9.53
N PRO A 48 -9.28 -0.49 -10.34
CA PRO A 48 -8.06 -1.14 -9.87
C PRO A 48 -7.26 -0.19 -8.97
N VAL A 49 -6.33 -0.74 -8.19
CA VAL A 49 -5.33 0.03 -7.47
C VAL A 49 -4.00 -0.12 -8.17
N VAL A 50 -3.48 0.99 -8.73
CA VAL A 50 -2.14 1.01 -9.33
C VAL A 50 -1.11 1.17 -8.22
N VAL A 51 -0.10 0.31 -8.22
CA VAL A 51 1.02 0.34 -7.27
C VAL A 51 2.34 0.34 -8.02
N GLY A 52 3.33 1.04 -7.46
CA GLY A 52 4.70 1.07 -7.95
C GLY A 52 5.66 1.35 -6.80
N ARG A 53 6.95 1.20 -7.06
CA ARG A 53 8.00 1.44 -6.07
C ARG A 53 9.23 2.09 -6.67
N ASP A 54 10.06 2.65 -5.81
CA ASP A 54 11.40 3.08 -6.16
C ASP A 54 12.46 1.98 -5.91
N MET A 55 13.73 2.38 -6.04
CA MET A 55 14.90 1.51 -5.99
C MET A 55 15.38 1.13 -4.59
N ARG A 56 14.67 1.49 -3.51
CA ARG A 56 15.15 1.15 -2.16
C ARG A 56 15.21 -0.38 -1.96
N PRO A 57 16.24 -0.91 -1.27
CA PRO A 57 16.41 -2.35 -1.08
C PRO A 57 15.23 -3.04 -0.39
N HIS A 58 14.54 -2.35 0.51
CA HIS A 58 13.38 -2.88 1.23
C HIS A 58 12.06 -2.74 0.45
N SER A 59 12.03 -1.98 -0.65
CA SER A 59 10.80 -1.74 -1.42
C SER A 59 10.17 -3.02 -1.99
N PRO A 60 10.92 -4.01 -2.51
CA PRO A 60 10.35 -5.29 -2.93
C PRO A 60 9.64 -6.05 -1.81
N ALA A 61 10.15 -5.97 -0.57
CA ALA A 61 9.53 -6.62 0.58
C ALA A 61 8.20 -5.95 0.96
N LEU A 62 8.21 -4.61 1.06
CA LEU A 62 7.04 -3.84 1.44
C LEU A 62 5.93 -3.88 0.38
N ILE A 63 6.27 -3.74 -0.91
CA ILE A 63 5.24 -3.71 -1.97
C ILE A 63 4.52 -5.05 -2.08
N ARG A 64 5.23 -6.17 -1.94
CA ARG A 64 4.63 -7.50 -1.97
C ARG A 64 3.56 -7.65 -0.89
N GLU A 65 3.85 -7.20 0.33
CA GLU A 65 2.89 -7.30 1.44
C GLU A 65 1.75 -6.31 1.32
N LEU A 66 2.02 -5.09 0.84
CA LEU A 66 0.99 -4.11 0.49
C LEU A 66 0.00 -4.69 -0.54
N GLN A 67 0.52 -5.30 -1.62
CA GLN A 67 -0.27 -5.95 -2.66
C GLN A 67 -1.09 -7.12 -2.11
N ARG A 68 -0.50 -7.97 -1.26
CA ARG A 68 -1.23 -9.04 -0.58
C ARG A 68 -2.40 -8.49 0.23
N GLY A 69 -2.20 -7.39 0.96
CA GLY A 69 -3.27 -6.72 1.70
C GLY A 69 -4.39 -6.20 0.80
N LEU A 70 -4.02 -5.48 -0.28
CA LEU A 70 -4.97 -4.96 -1.27
C LEU A 70 -5.79 -6.07 -1.93
N LEU A 71 -5.14 -7.13 -2.39
CA LEU A 71 -5.83 -8.29 -2.99
C LEU A 71 -6.76 -8.97 -1.98
N ALA A 72 -6.33 -9.11 -0.72
CA ALA A 72 -7.15 -9.71 0.33
C ALA A 72 -8.40 -8.90 0.69
N SER A 73 -8.42 -7.58 0.46
CA SER A 73 -9.64 -6.77 0.60
C SER A 73 -10.62 -6.95 -0.58
N GLY A 74 -10.16 -7.60 -1.66
CA GLY A 74 -10.94 -7.88 -2.87
C GLY A 74 -10.93 -6.75 -3.90
N VAL A 75 -9.90 -5.90 -3.91
CA VAL A 75 -9.66 -4.98 -5.03
C VAL A 75 -8.71 -5.61 -6.06
N ARG A 76 -8.78 -5.17 -7.32
CA ARG A 76 -7.79 -5.52 -8.34
C ARG A 76 -6.55 -4.66 -8.15
N VAL A 77 -5.37 -5.19 -8.43
CA VAL A 77 -4.10 -4.47 -8.31
C VAL A 77 -3.35 -4.52 -9.63
N ILE A 78 -2.81 -3.39 -10.05
CA ILE A 78 -1.91 -3.27 -11.21
C ILE A 78 -0.54 -2.84 -10.68
N ASP A 79 0.47 -3.69 -10.85
CA ASP A 79 1.85 -3.38 -10.47
C ASP A 79 2.61 -2.84 -11.67
N VAL A 80 3.08 -1.59 -11.60
CA VAL A 80 3.92 -0.98 -12.63
C VAL A 80 5.42 -1.15 -12.35
N GLY A 81 5.79 -1.77 -11.23
CA GLY A 81 7.16 -2.15 -10.91
C GLY A 81 8.02 -1.00 -10.39
N LEU A 82 9.28 -0.99 -10.83
CA LEU A 82 10.28 0.01 -10.45
C LEU A 82 10.14 1.25 -11.34
N VAL A 83 9.54 2.30 -10.77
CA VAL A 83 9.20 3.54 -11.49
C VAL A 83 9.43 4.76 -10.61
N ASP A 84 9.49 5.94 -11.21
CA ASP A 84 9.47 7.19 -10.47
C ASP A 84 8.02 7.61 -10.14
N THR A 85 7.89 8.58 -9.23
CA THR A 85 6.57 9.08 -8.81
C THR A 85 5.76 9.70 -9.97
N PRO A 86 6.35 10.49 -10.89
CA PRO A 86 5.62 11.00 -12.05
C PRO A 86 5.01 9.91 -12.93
N PHE A 87 5.75 8.83 -13.21
CA PHE A 87 5.20 7.70 -13.99
C PHE A 87 4.02 7.05 -13.25
N LEU A 88 4.08 6.92 -11.92
CA LEU A 88 2.97 6.38 -11.14
C LEU A 88 1.70 7.25 -11.27
N TYR A 89 1.83 8.58 -11.23
CA TYR A 89 0.68 9.49 -11.44
C TYR A 89 0.09 9.35 -12.84
N TRP A 90 0.93 9.26 -13.87
CA TRP A 90 0.48 9.01 -15.24
C TRP A 90 -0.25 7.65 -15.34
N ALA A 91 0.33 6.59 -14.77
CA ALA A 91 -0.25 5.26 -14.81
C ALA A 91 -1.60 5.17 -14.10
N VAL A 92 -1.79 5.90 -13.00
CA VAL A 92 -3.11 6.03 -12.34
C VAL A 92 -4.12 6.67 -13.27
N ASN A 93 -3.75 7.67 -14.07
CA ASN A 93 -4.71 8.32 -14.98
C ASN A 93 -5.06 7.43 -16.20
N GLU A 94 -4.11 6.63 -16.69
CA GLU A 94 -4.28 5.84 -17.91
C GLU A 94 -4.79 4.41 -17.66
N LEU A 95 -4.54 3.83 -16.49
CA LEU A 95 -4.82 2.42 -16.19
C LEU A 95 -5.98 2.21 -15.18
N ASP A 96 -6.55 3.29 -14.64
CA ASP A 96 -7.66 3.25 -13.67
C ASP A 96 -9.06 3.11 -14.29
#